data_AF-A0A943FZJ7-F1
#
_entry.id   AF-A0A943FZJ7-F1
#
_cell.length_a   1.000
_cell.length_b   1.000
_cell.length_c   1.000
_cell.angle_alpha   90.00
_cell.angle_beta   90.00
_cell.angle_gamma   90.00
#
_symmetry.space_group_name_H-M   'P 1'
#
loop_
_entity.id
_entity.type
_entity.pdbx_description
1 polymer ?
#
loop_
_entity_poly.entity_id
_entity_poly.type
_entity_poly.pdbx_seq_one_letter_code
_entity_poly.pdbx_strand_id
1 'polypeptide(L)'
;MIDPKKNNNDQIVEALKDEDDMKEEIYAKKNDEFLLKQRMKKLILIIIMFTVFILVIIWLLSLTKSGNRSFADVENIMSKAAESYYADNKSLLPKADKGTNEVSLQKLINLEYMKELEKYSSKATSCSGKVVVENNDDQYVYVPYLDCGSSYKTTELFRKVTSSSNIVTSDAGLYSMNGEYVFRGDNVNNYVKLGDNLWRIVKVDSNDDVVLILDGAYDMSTYWDDRYNTAEEFNYGYNSFKISRMNTYLTSIYTAAKEQDTKSFDPLLFSKNTMKHLSGYKLCHGMRGENDAFNNNSLECSQTMDNAKIGLLTLSDYINASLDQSCAKATDVSCQNYNYLATHDSDWWLLTANSKNNTDVYYVSSSGIIKSTYASSYFDIRPVIHLNSKTMYKSGKGTKNKPYKIK
;
A
#
# COMPACT_ATOMS: atom_id res chain seq x y z
N MET A 1 -55.75 14.59 89.49
CA MET A 1 -55.30 14.39 90.88
C MET A 1 -54.30 13.26 90.87
N ILE A 2 -53.08 13.58 91.28
CA ILE A 2 -52.05 12.76 91.96
C ILE A 2 -52.46 11.31 92.29
N ASP A 3 -51.67 10.30 91.87
CA ASP A 3 -50.81 9.48 92.76
C ASP A 3 -49.90 8.52 91.92
N PRO A 4 -48.74 8.04 92.43
CA PRO A 4 -47.52 7.77 91.65
C PRO A 4 -47.16 6.26 91.65
N LYS A 5 -46.06 5.93 90.98
CA LYS A 5 -45.37 4.62 90.90
C LYS A 5 -45.94 3.65 89.85
N LYS A 6 -45.61 3.94 88.57
CA LYS A 6 -45.26 2.86 87.65
C LYS A 6 -43.89 2.34 88.08
N ASN A 7 -43.85 1.07 88.45
CA ASN A 7 -42.74 0.41 89.12
C ASN A 7 -41.56 0.23 88.15
N ASN A 8 -40.35 0.58 88.59
CA ASN A 8 -39.12 0.58 87.81
C ASN A 8 -38.76 -0.81 87.23
N ASN A 9 -39.33 -1.88 87.79
CA ASN A 9 -39.06 -3.27 87.40
C ASN A 9 -39.65 -3.66 86.03
N ASP A 10 -40.83 -3.16 85.65
CA ASP A 10 -41.45 -3.57 84.39
C ASP A 10 -40.72 -2.99 83.17
N GLN A 11 -40.16 -1.78 83.30
CA GLN A 11 -39.29 -1.19 82.26
C GLN A 11 -37.94 -1.91 82.13
N ILE A 12 -37.41 -2.46 83.23
CA ILE A 12 -36.16 -3.23 83.21
C ILE A 12 -36.37 -4.59 82.54
N VAL A 13 -37.49 -5.26 82.82
CA VAL A 13 -37.80 -6.57 82.20
C VAL A 13 -38.04 -6.43 80.70
N GLU A 14 -38.73 -5.38 80.26
CA GLU A 14 -38.98 -5.12 78.83
C GLU A 14 -37.66 -4.74 78.12
N ALA A 15 -36.81 -3.91 78.74
CA ALA A 15 -35.49 -3.58 78.20
C ALA A 15 -34.53 -4.77 78.10
N LEU A 16 -34.56 -5.70 79.07
CA LEU A 16 -33.74 -6.91 79.04
C LEU A 16 -34.21 -7.88 77.95
N LYS A 17 -35.52 -7.95 77.70
CA LYS A 17 -36.10 -8.79 76.65
C LYS A 17 -35.76 -8.27 75.25
N ASP A 18 -35.84 -6.95 75.06
CA ASP A 18 -35.39 -6.29 73.83
C ASP A 18 -33.88 -6.49 73.57
N GLU A 19 -33.06 -6.54 74.63
CA GLU A 19 -31.62 -6.78 74.51
C GLU A 19 -31.28 -8.22 74.11
N ASP A 20 -32.03 -9.20 74.60
CA ASP A 20 -31.86 -10.61 74.25
C ASP A 20 -32.38 -10.92 72.84
N ASP A 21 -33.54 -10.37 72.45
CA ASP A 21 -34.07 -10.49 71.08
C ASP A 21 -33.12 -9.82 70.07
N MET A 22 -32.55 -8.66 70.40
CA MET A 22 -31.54 -7.99 69.58
C MET A 22 -30.25 -8.82 69.46
N LYS A 23 -29.82 -9.52 70.52
CA LYS A 23 -28.66 -10.42 70.46
C LYS A 23 -28.96 -11.61 69.55
N GLU A 24 -30.14 -12.21 69.65
CA GLU A 24 -30.53 -13.36 68.84
C GLU A 24 -30.59 -13.01 67.34
N GLU A 25 -31.12 -11.84 66.98
CA GLU A 25 -31.07 -11.31 65.62
C GLU A 25 -29.64 -11.07 65.11
N ILE A 26 -28.75 -10.53 65.95
CA ILE A 26 -27.34 -10.32 65.59
C ILE A 26 -26.63 -11.66 65.34
N TYR A 27 -26.91 -12.68 66.15
CA TYR A 27 -26.35 -14.03 65.96
C TYR A 27 -26.88 -14.70 64.69
N ALA A 28 -28.19 -14.61 64.42
CA ALA A 28 -28.78 -15.13 63.19
C ALA A 28 -28.19 -14.44 61.95
N LYS A 29 -28.06 -13.11 61.98
CA LYS A 29 -27.47 -12.33 60.89
C LYS A 29 -26.00 -12.66 60.65
N LYS A 30 -25.21 -12.87 61.71
CA LYS A 30 -23.81 -13.33 61.60
C LYS A 30 -23.70 -14.74 61.01
N ASN A 31 -24.62 -15.65 61.36
CA ASN A 31 -24.61 -17.00 60.84
C ASN A 31 -25.00 -17.05 59.35
N ASP A 32 -25.99 -16.25 58.95
CA ASP A 32 -26.35 -16.10 57.53
C ASP A 32 -25.23 -15.46 56.72
N GLU A 33 -24.54 -14.44 57.26
CA GLU A 33 -23.38 -13.84 56.60
C GLU A 33 -22.22 -14.85 56.46
N PHE A 34 -22.01 -15.71 57.45
CA PHE A 34 -21.02 -16.78 57.41
C PHE A 34 -21.37 -17.85 56.36
N LEU A 35 -22.62 -18.31 56.32
CA LEU A 35 -23.11 -19.27 55.33
C LEU A 35 -23.07 -18.69 53.90
N LEU A 36 -23.39 -17.41 53.73
CA LEU A 36 -23.28 -16.70 52.46
C LEU A 36 -21.80 -16.64 52.00
N LYS A 37 -20.88 -16.28 52.89
CA LYS A 37 -19.43 -16.28 52.59
C LYS A 37 -18.92 -17.67 52.22
N GLN A 38 -19.41 -18.73 52.84
CA GLN A 38 -19.03 -20.10 52.52
C GLN A 38 -19.55 -20.55 51.14
N ARG A 39 -20.78 -20.18 50.78
CA ARG A 39 -21.36 -20.43 49.45
C ARG A 39 -20.62 -19.63 48.37
N MET A 40 -20.29 -18.37 48.65
CA MET A 40 -19.50 -17.51 47.76
C MET A 40 -18.10 -18.07 47.51
N LYS A 41 -17.41 -18.58 48.54
CA LYS A 41 -16.10 -19.22 48.37
C LYS A 41 -16.17 -20.45 47.46
N LYS A 42 -17.20 -21.30 47.58
CA LYS A 42 -17.40 -22.46 46.69
C LYS A 42 -17.68 -22.03 45.25
N LEU A 43 -18.50 -21.00 45.04
CA LEU A 43 -18.79 -20.45 43.71
C LEU A 43 -17.53 -19.88 43.04
N ILE A 44 -16.72 -19.11 43.78
CA ILE A 44 -15.45 -18.56 43.27
C ILE A 44 -14.50 -19.69 42.86
N LEU A 45 -14.42 -20.76 43.66
CA LEU A 45 -13.55 -21.91 43.36
C LEU A 45 -14.00 -22.64 42.08
N ILE A 46 -15.30 -22.78 41.86
CA ILE A 46 -15.87 -23.35 40.63
C ILE A 46 -15.57 -22.45 39.42
N ILE A 47 -15.71 -21.13 39.55
CA ILE A 47 -15.39 -20.17 38.48
C ILE A 47 -13.91 -20.20 38.11
N ILE A 48 -13.01 -20.32 39.10
CA ILE A 48 -11.56 -20.44 38.87
C ILE A 48 -11.25 -21.76 38.16
N MET A 49 -11.82 -22.87 38.59
CA MET A 49 -11.62 -24.16 37.91
C MET A 49 -12.16 -24.14 36.47
N PHE A 50 -13.30 -23.50 36.24
CA PHE A 50 -13.88 -23.38 34.91
C PHE A 50 -13.07 -22.47 33.98
N THR A 51 -12.55 -21.35 34.50
CA THR A 51 -11.65 -20.48 33.71
C THR A 51 -10.33 -21.17 33.39
N VAL A 52 -9.73 -21.89 34.34
CA VAL A 52 -8.52 -22.71 34.08
C VAL A 52 -8.81 -23.80 33.04
N PHE A 53 -9.95 -24.49 33.14
CA PHE A 53 -10.36 -25.50 32.17
C PHE A 53 -10.56 -24.92 30.76
N ILE A 54 -11.19 -23.75 30.64
CA ILE A 54 -11.32 -23.03 29.37
C ILE A 54 -9.95 -22.64 28.82
N LEU A 55 -9.04 -22.14 29.66
CA LEU A 55 -7.69 -21.79 29.23
C LEU A 55 -6.90 -23.01 28.75
N VAL A 56 -7.07 -24.16 29.41
CA VAL A 56 -6.49 -25.45 28.97
C VAL A 56 -7.11 -25.92 27.66
N ILE A 57 -8.42 -25.76 27.46
CA ILE A 57 -9.08 -26.06 26.18
C ILE A 57 -8.59 -25.12 25.08
N ILE A 58 -8.47 -23.82 25.33
CA ILE A 58 -7.93 -22.85 24.36
C ILE A 58 -6.48 -23.20 24.02
N TRP A 59 -5.68 -23.60 25.01
CA TRP A 59 -4.32 -24.06 24.82
C TRP A 59 -4.27 -25.36 24.00
N LEU A 60 -5.10 -26.37 24.32
CA LEU A 60 -5.23 -27.61 23.55
C LEU A 60 -5.71 -27.36 22.11
N LEU A 61 -6.69 -26.46 21.91
CA LEU A 61 -7.16 -26.03 20.59
C LEU A 61 -6.07 -25.27 19.81
N SER A 62 -5.18 -24.54 20.51
CA SER A 62 -4.02 -23.89 19.91
C SER A 62 -2.97 -24.91 19.43
N LEU A 63 -2.87 -26.07 20.09
CA LEU A 63 -2.00 -27.18 19.71
C LEU A 63 -2.53 -27.96 18.49
N THR A 64 -3.84 -27.86 18.17
CA THR A 64 -4.47 -28.55 17.02
C THR A 64 -4.61 -27.72 15.74
N LYS A 65 -3.93 -26.56 15.59
CA LYS A 65 -3.91 -25.81 14.32
C LYS A 65 -2.93 -26.42 13.29
N SER A 66 -3.02 -27.72 13.01
CA SER A 66 -2.51 -28.31 11.76
C SER A 66 -3.52 -28.09 10.63
N GLY A 67 -3.90 -26.83 10.40
CA GLY A 67 -4.78 -26.49 9.27
C GLY A 67 -3.96 -26.52 8.00
N ASN A 68 -4.44 -27.20 6.96
CA ASN A 68 -3.83 -27.23 5.62
C ASN A 68 -3.81 -25.81 5.03
N ARG A 69 -2.75 -25.04 5.32
CA ARG A 69 -2.66 -23.61 4.98
C ARG A 69 -2.51 -23.41 3.47
N SER A 70 -2.96 -22.25 2.98
CA SER A 70 -2.74 -21.86 1.59
C SER A 70 -1.28 -21.51 1.34
N PHE A 71 -0.85 -21.49 0.07
CA PHE A 71 0.52 -21.06 -0.27
C PHE A 71 0.79 -19.61 0.15
N ALA A 72 -0.20 -18.72 0.08
CA ALA A 72 -0.08 -17.34 0.55
C ALA A 72 0.15 -17.27 2.08
N ASP A 73 -0.50 -18.15 2.84
CA ASP A 73 -0.26 -18.24 4.29
C ASP A 73 1.15 -18.78 4.59
N VAL A 74 1.63 -19.74 3.80
CA VAL A 74 3.00 -20.28 3.91
C VAL A 74 4.03 -19.19 3.61
N GLU A 75 3.85 -18.42 2.54
CA GLU A 75 4.70 -17.27 2.22
C GLU A 75 4.72 -16.22 3.34
N ASN A 76 3.57 -15.91 3.96
CA ASN A 76 3.51 -15.00 5.10
C ASN A 76 4.27 -15.55 6.33
N ILE A 77 4.22 -16.86 6.56
CA ILE A 77 5.03 -17.51 7.60
C ILE A 77 6.52 -17.36 7.28
N MET A 78 6.92 -17.57 6.02
CA MET A 78 8.31 -17.40 5.59
C MET A 78 8.79 -15.97 5.83
N SER A 79 8.02 -14.95 5.42
CA SER A 79 8.36 -13.54 5.65
C SER A 79 8.54 -13.24 7.14
N LYS A 80 7.62 -13.68 8.01
CA LYS A 80 7.72 -13.47 9.46
C LYS A 80 8.92 -14.18 10.09
N ALA A 81 9.24 -15.39 9.62
CA ALA A 81 10.42 -16.11 10.08
C ALA A 81 11.71 -15.38 9.70
N ALA A 82 11.76 -14.83 8.48
CA ALA A 82 12.88 -13.99 8.05
C ALA A 82 12.97 -12.68 8.84
N GLU A 83 11.84 -12.02 9.13
CA GLU A 83 11.79 -10.84 10.00
C GLU A 83 12.42 -11.13 11.37
N SER A 84 12.06 -12.26 12.00
CA SER A 84 12.67 -12.69 13.27
C SER A 84 14.17 -12.98 13.12
N TYR A 85 14.58 -13.68 12.05
CA TYR A 85 15.98 -13.97 11.77
C TYR A 85 16.84 -12.69 11.65
N TYR A 86 16.37 -11.70 10.89
CA TYR A 86 17.11 -10.44 10.72
C TYR A 86 17.00 -9.51 11.93
N ALA A 87 15.97 -9.64 12.76
CA ALA A 87 15.89 -8.94 14.04
C ALA A 87 17.03 -9.34 14.99
N ASP A 88 17.37 -10.64 15.01
CA ASP A 88 18.50 -11.17 15.80
C ASP A 88 19.86 -10.93 15.10
N ASN A 89 19.86 -10.79 13.77
CA ASN A 89 21.05 -10.69 12.94
C ASN A 89 21.10 -9.37 12.15
N LYS A 90 20.90 -8.22 12.83
CA LYS A 90 20.77 -6.90 12.18
C LYS A 90 21.94 -6.53 11.27
N SER A 91 23.14 -7.01 11.54
CA SER A 91 24.33 -6.77 10.71
C SER A 91 24.24 -7.39 9.32
N LEU A 92 23.35 -8.36 9.12
CA LEU A 92 23.08 -9.03 7.85
C LEU A 92 22.00 -8.33 7.02
N LEU A 93 21.39 -7.25 7.51
CA LEU A 93 20.44 -6.47 6.71
C LEU A 93 21.18 -5.70 5.60
N PRO A 94 20.57 -5.55 4.41
CA PRO A 94 21.17 -4.79 3.32
C PRO A 94 21.28 -3.30 3.70
N LYS A 95 22.46 -2.71 3.50
CA LYS A 95 22.75 -1.33 3.92
C LYS A 95 22.46 -0.28 2.85
N ALA A 96 22.66 -0.62 1.58
CA ALA A 96 22.39 0.29 0.48
C ALA A 96 20.88 0.31 0.18
N ASP A 97 20.36 1.46 -0.25
CA ASP A 97 19.01 1.55 -0.82
C ASP A 97 18.89 0.64 -2.05
N LYS A 98 17.75 -0.05 -2.18
CA LYS A 98 17.50 -1.18 -3.09
C LYS A 98 18.48 -2.36 -2.94
N GLY A 99 19.33 -2.35 -1.91
CA GLY A 99 20.20 -3.46 -1.59
C GLY A 99 19.39 -4.66 -1.12
N THR A 100 19.81 -5.86 -1.51
CA THR A 100 19.13 -7.10 -1.13
C THR A 100 20.09 -8.07 -0.44
N ASN A 101 19.60 -8.75 0.59
CA ASN A 101 20.19 -9.98 1.12
C ASN A 101 19.13 -11.08 1.11
N GLU A 102 19.55 -12.33 1.30
CA GLU A 102 18.62 -13.45 1.33
C GLU A 102 18.94 -14.47 2.43
N VAL A 103 17.89 -15.15 2.85
CA VAL A 103 17.96 -16.29 3.77
C VAL A 103 17.19 -17.46 3.15
N SER A 104 17.85 -18.62 3.08
CA SER A 104 17.21 -19.83 2.57
C SER A 104 16.21 -20.38 3.57
N LEU A 105 15.17 -21.03 3.06
CA LEU A 105 14.17 -21.69 3.90
C LEU A 105 14.81 -22.74 4.81
N GLN A 106 15.76 -23.53 4.31
CA GLN A 106 16.49 -24.53 5.10
C GLN A 106 17.22 -23.91 6.29
N LYS A 107 17.82 -22.73 6.09
CA LYS A 107 18.51 -22.02 7.18
C LYS A 107 17.53 -21.55 8.25
N LEU A 108 16.37 -21.02 7.87
CA LEU A 108 15.31 -20.63 8.81
C LEU A 108 14.78 -21.82 9.60
N ILE A 109 14.68 -23.00 8.98
CA ILE A 109 14.25 -24.25 9.64
C ILE A 109 15.32 -24.74 10.62
N ASN A 110 16.58 -24.84 10.17
CA ASN A 110 17.68 -25.34 11.00
C ASN A 110 17.97 -24.47 12.23
N LEU A 111 17.74 -23.17 12.12
CA LEU A 111 17.88 -22.20 13.21
C LEU A 111 16.57 -22.01 14.01
N GLU A 112 15.56 -22.86 13.77
CA GLU A 112 14.29 -22.90 14.50
C GLU A 112 13.42 -21.63 14.41
N TYR A 113 13.68 -20.73 13.46
CA TYR A 113 12.81 -19.57 13.18
C TYR A 113 11.47 -19.99 12.56
N MET A 114 11.40 -21.18 11.95
CA MET A 114 10.16 -21.78 11.49
C MET A 114 10.23 -23.31 11.45
N LYS A 115 9.06 -23.95 11.40
CA LYS A 115 8.94 -25.40 11.22
C LYS A 115 9.07 -25.78 9.74
N GLU A 116 9.24 -27.06 9.47
CA GLU A 116 9.16 -27.60 8.11
C GLU A 116 7.80 -27.30 7.46
N LEU A 117 7.80 -27.08 6.13
CA LEU A 117 6.62 -26.66 5.39
C LEU A 117 5.44 -27.63 5.52
N GLU A 118 5.72 -28.92 5.61
CA GLU A 118 4.73 -30.00 5.77
C GLU A 118 3.86 -29.83 7.02
N LYS A 119 4.42 -29.20 8.07
CA LYS A 119 3.67 -28.92 9.30
C LYS A 119 2.64 -27.81 9.12
N TYR A 120 2.79 -26.98 8.09
CA TYR A 120 1.87 -25.89 7.75
C TYR A 120 0.92 -26.27 6.62
N SER A 121 1.38 -27.02 5.62
CA SER A 121 0.56 -27.43 4.48
C SER A 121 1.07 -28.73 3.90
N SER A 122 0.20 -29.74 3.86
CA SER A 122 0.46 -31.01 3.17
C SER A 122 0.76 -30.86 1.68
N LYS A 123 0.36 -29.72 1.08
CA LYS A 123 0.64 -29.38 -0.31
C LYS A 123 2.03 -28.79 -0.52
N ALA A 124 2.76 -28.53 0.57
CA ALA A 124 4.04 -27.84 0.54
C ALA A 124 5.25 -28.76 0.78
N THR A 125 5.05 -30.07 0.84
CA THR A 125 6.06 -31.10 1.15
C THR A 125 7.27 -31.06 0.22
N SER A 126 7.08 -30.80 -1.07
CA SER A 126 8.16 -30.73 -2.06
C SER A 126 8.61 -29.30 -2.39
N CYS A 127 8.09 -28.29 -1.69
CA CYS A 127 8.42 -26.91 -2.02
C CYS A 127 9.82 -26.54 -1.52
N SER A 128 10.51 -25.76 -2.33
CA SER A 128 11.73 -25.06 -1.93
C SER A 128 11.46 -23.57 -1.85
N GLY A 129 12.31 -22.83 -1.14
CA GLY A 129 12.13 -21.40 -1.08
C GLY A 129 13.24 -20.65 -0.39
N LYS A 130 13.11 -19.33 -0.47
CA LYS A 130 13.97 -18.36 0.20
C LYS A 130 13.16 -17.11 0.52
N VAL A 131 13.68 -16.28 1.41
CA VAL A 131 13.17 -14.94 1.61
C VAL A 131 14.27 -13.95 1.26
N VAL A 132 13.95 -13.02 0.37
CA VAL A 132 14.81 -11.90 0.03
C VAL A 132 14.36 -10.72 0.89
N VAL A 133 15.28 -10.11 1.62
CA VAL A 133 15.04 -8.84 2.31
C VAL A 133 15.64 -7.72 1.46
N GLU A 134 14.86 -6.68 1.20
CA GLU A 134 15.28 -5.49 0.48
C GLU A 134 15.18 -4.27 1.38
N ASN A 135 16.17 -3.37 1.32
CA ASN A 135 16.09 -2.05 1.95
C ASN A 135 15.45 -1.06 0.96
N ASN A 136 14.33 -0.47 1.33
CA ASN A 136 13.63 0.58 0.59
C ASN A 136 13.49 1.82 1.50
N ASP A 137 14.41 2.79 1.38
CA ASP A 137 14.50 3.96 2.29
C ASP A 137 14.45 3.62 3.79
N ASP A 138 15.33 2.73 4.25
CA ASP A 138 15.41 2.22 5.63
C ASP A 138 14.19 1.41 6.10
N GLN A 139 13.25 1.12 5.19
CA GLN A 139 12.17 0.17 5.41
C GLN A 139 12.51 -1.16 4.76
N TYR A 140 12.54 -2.22 5.56
CA TYR A 140 12.85 -3.55 5.07
C TYR A 140 11.59 -4.27 4.58
N VAL A 141 11.64 -4.74 3.34
CA VAL A 141 10.57 -5.52 2.72
C VAL A 141 11.03 -6.97 2.60
N TYR A 142 10.25 -7.90 3.18
CA TYR A 142 10.56 -9.33 3.23
C TYR A 142 9.74 -10.08 2.19
N VAL A 143 10.41 -10.48 1.12
CA VAL A 143 9.80 -10.99 -0.10
C VAL A 143 10.03 -12.51 -0.19
N PRO A 144 8.99 -13.33 0.02
CA PRO A 144 9.11 -14.78 0.01
C PRO A 144 9.05 -15.30 -1.42
N TYR A 145 9.98 -16.19 -1.76
CA TYR A 145 10.00 -16.96 -3.00
C TYR A 145 9.76 -18.42 -2.66
N LEU A 146 8.60 -18.94 -3.08
CA LEU A 146 8.20 -20.33 -2.89
C LEU A 146 8.04 -21.00 -4.26
N ASP A 147 8.70 -22.14 -4.45
CA ASP A 147 8.63 -22.95 -5.66
C ASP A 147 8.21 -24.38 -5.29
N CYS A 148 7.00 -24.74 -5.72
CA CYS A 148 6.37 -26.04 -5.52
C CYS A 148 6.18 -26.78 -6.85
N GLY A 149 7.05 -26.51 -7.84
CA GLY A 149 6.95 -27.06 -9.18
C GLY A 149 5.71 -26.56 -9.93
N SER A 150 4.98 -27.48 -10.56
CA SER A 150 3.77 -27.15 -11.33
C SER A 150 2.58 -26.70 -10.48
N SER A 151 2.60 -26.95 -9.16
CA SER A 151 1.49 -26.63 -8.26
C SER A 151 1.40 -25.15 -7.95
N TYR A 152 2.56 -24.51 -7.72
CA TYR A 152 2.62 -23.12 -7.31
C TYR A 152 4.04 -22.59 -7.42
N LYS A 153 4.17 -21.36 -7.91
CA LYS A 153 5.43 -20.61 -7.92
C LYS A 153 5.14 -19.14 -7.69
N THR A 154 5.79 -18.55 -6.69
CA THR A 154 5.74 -17.10 -6.49
C THR A 154 6.29 -16.41 -7.75
N THR A 155 5.60 -15.38 -8.22
CA THR A 155 5.97 -14.64 -9.44
C THR A 155 5.87 -13.15 -9.16
N GLU A 156 6.89 -12.39 -9.55
CA GLU A 156 6.90 -10.93 -9.51
C GLU A 156 5.88 -10.36 -10.52
N LEU A 157 5.32 -9.19 -10.21
CA LEU A 157 4.34 -8.54 -11.08
C LEU A 157 4.92 -8.25 -12.46
N PHE A 158 6.15 -7.71 -12.53
CA PHE A 158 6.78 -7.41 -13.81
C PHE A 158 6.92 -8.66 -14.68
N ARG A 159 7.38 -9.80 -14.13
CA ARG A 159 7.46 -11.08 -14.87
C ARG A 159 6.11 -11.57 -15.35
N LYS A 160 5.06 -11.36 -14.55
CA LYS A 160 3.70 -11.72 -14.96
C LYS A 160 3.21 -10.86 -16.13
N VAL A 161 3.57 -9.58 -16.14
CA VAL A 161 3.21 -8.62 -17.19
C VAL A 161 4.01 -8.86 -18.46
N THR A 162 5.33 -9.06 -18.35
CA THR A 162 6.28 -9.21 -19.47
C THR A 162 6.44 -10.64 -19.96
N SER A 163 5.60 -11.58 -19.51
CA SER A 163 5.60 -12.95 -20.04
C SER A 163 5.38 -12.94 -21.55
N SER A 164 6.08 -13.82 -22.27
CA SER A 164 6.07 -13.86 -23.75
C SER A 164 4.67 -13.92 -24.37
N SER A 165 3.71 -14.57 -23.71
CA SER A 165 2.32 -14.64 -24.17
C SER A 165 1.56 -13.31 -24.18
N ASN A 166 2.08 -12.28 -23.51
CA ASN A 166 1.47 -10.95 -23.45
C ASN A 166 2.08 -9.96 -24.44
N ILE A 167 3.20 -10.31 -25.08
CA ILE A 167 3.94 -9.43 -25.98
C ILE A 167 3.32 -9.53 -27.38
N VAL A 168 3.02 -8.38 -27.97
CA VAL A 168 2.45 -8.26 -29.32
C VAL A 168 3.36 -7.42 -30.23
N THR A 169 3.13 -7.48 -31.55
CA THR A 169 3.94 -6.78 -32.55
C THR A 169 3.14 -5.89 -33.51
N SER A 170 1.81 -5.97 -33.50
CA SER A 170 0.95 -5.20 -34.42
C SER A 170 -0.42 -4.79 -33.84
N ASP A 171 -0.91 -5.48 -32.80
CA ASP A 171 -2.19 -5.18 -32.15
C ASP A 171 -2.04 -4.30 -30.90
N ALA A 172 -3.16 -3.85 -30.33
CA ALA A 172 -3.17 -3.25 -28.99
C ALA A 172 -2.64 -4.25 -27.94
N GLY A 173 -1.63 -3.84 -27.17
CA GLY A 173 -1.01 -4.71 -26.18
C GLY A 173 0.33 -4.21 -25.67
N LEU A 174 1.17 -5.14 -25.20
CA LEU A 174 2.49 -4.86 -24.66
C LEU A 174 3.57 -5.04 -25.74
N TYR A 175 4.39 -4.03 -25.96
CA TYR A 175 5.48 -4.03 -26.93
C TYR A 175 6.82 -4.04 -26.23
N SER A 176 7.80 -4.77 -26.75
CA SER A 176 9.20 -4.59 -26.37
C SER A 176 9.82 -3.51 -27.24
N MET A 177 10.30 -2.43 -26.63
CA MET A 177 10.91 -1.31 -27.34
C MET A 177 11.90 -0.55 -26.45
N ASN A 178 13.02 -0.13 -27.01
CA ASN A 178 14.06 0.67 -26.33
C ASN A 178 14.57 0.06 -25.01
N GLY A 179 14.57 -1.28 -24.89
CA GLY A 179 14.97 -1.97 -23.66
C GLY A 179 13.92 -1.99 -22.55
N GLU A 180 12.70 -1.50 -22.84
CA GLU A 180 11.55 -1.49 -21.95
C GLU A 180 10.39 -2.33 -22.53
N TYR A 181 9.33 -2.52 -21.74
CA TYR A 181 8.06 -3.06 -22.21
C TYR A 181 6.95 -2.03 -22.06
N VAL A 182 6.37 -1.55 -23.15
CA VAL A 182 5.45 -0.41 -23.17
C VAL A 182 4.06 -0.85 -23.63
N PHE A 183 3.02 -0.46 -22.91
CA PHE A 183 1.64 -0.69 -23.34
C PHE A 183 1.23 0.31 -24.42
N ARG A 184 0.59 -0.16 -25.49
CA ARG A 184 0.16 0.66 -26.63
C ARG A 184 -1.21 0.22 -27.16
N GLY A 185 -2.02 1.14 -27.66
CA GLY A 185 -3.37 0.86 -28.16
C GLY A 185 -4.47 1.38 -27.23
N ASP A 186 -5.70 1.44 -27.69
CA ASP A 186 -6.87 1.84 -26.89
C ASP A 186 -7.40 0.69 -26.01
N ASN A 187 -7.39 -0.53 -26.52
CA ASN A 187 -7.93 -1.72 -25.85
C ASN A 187 -6.83 -2.63 -25.28
N VAL A 188 -6.25 -2.23 -24.14
CA VAL A 188 -5.18 -2.98 -23.45
C VAL A 188 -5.56 -3.44 -22.04
N ASN A 189 -5.00 -4.58 -21.64
CA ASN A 189 -5.18 -5.22 -20.33
C ASN A 189 -4.04 -4.87 -19.37
N ASN A 190 -3.98 -3.61 -18.94
CA ASN A 190 -2.91 -3.06 -18.12
C ASN A 190 -3.38 -2.48 -16.77
N TYR A 191 -4.55 -2.87 -16.27
CA TYR A 191 -5.06 -2.38 -14.99
C TYR A 191 -4.41 -3.07 -13.78
N VAL A 192 -4.07 -2.27 -12.75
CA VAL A 192 -3.59 -2.71 -11.43
C VAL A 192 -4.45 -2.07 -10.35
N LYS A 193 -4.85 -2.82 -9.32
CA LYS A 193 -5.58 -2.27 -8.17
C LYS A 193 -4.66 -2.15 -6.97
N LEU A 194 -4.48 -0.92 -6.47
CA LEU A 194 -3.69 -0.59 -5.28
C LEU A 194 -4.58 0.10 -4.26
N GLY A 195 -4.80 -0.55 -3.11
CA GLY A 195 -5.85 -0.10 -2.18
C GLY A 195 -7.20 -0.04 -2.89
N ASP A 196 -7.85 1.11 -2.78
CA ASP A 196 -9.13 1.37 -3.45
C ASP A 196 -8.98 1.98 -4.85
N ASN A 197 -7.79 2.47 -5.18
CA ASN A 197 -7.49 3.14 -6.43
C ASN A 197 -7.16 2.16 -7.56
N LEU A 198 -7.62 2.51 -8.76
CA LEU A 198 -7.30 1.79 -9.99
C LEU A 198 -6.19 2.53 -10.73
N TRP A 199 -5.24 1.77 -11.28
CA TRP A 199 -4.05 2.29 -11.95
C TRP A 199 -3.87 1.58 -13.29
N ARG A 200 -3.19 2.24 -14.22
CA ARG A 200 -2.81 1.71 -15.53
C ARG A 200 -1.28 1.53 -15.57
N ILE A 201 -0.81 0.35 -15.97
CA ILE A 201 0.61 0.14 -16.27
C ILE A 201 0.94 0.87 -17.56
N VAL A 202 1.88 1.80 -17.49
CA VAL A 202 2.44 2.49 -18.65
C VAL A 202 3.48 1.59 -19.29
N LYS A 203 4.44 1.15 -18.48
CA LYS A 203 5.55 0.32 -18.92
C LYS A 203 6.17 -0.48 -17.78
N VAL A 204 6.99 -1.44 -18.14
CA VAL A 204 8.03 -2.01 -17.28
C VAL A 204 9.35 -1.44 -17.75
N ASP A 205 10.04 -0.72 -16.86
CA ASP A 205 11.27 -0.01 -17.19
C ASP A 205 12.49 -0.96 -17.24
N SER A 206 13.66 -0.42 -17.58
CA SER A 206 14.90 -1.20 -17.68
C SER A 206 15.41 -1.77 -16.35
N ASN A 207 14.85 -1.33 -15.22
CA ASN A 207 15.15 -1.84 -13.87
C ASN A 207 14.10 -2.87 -13.40
N ASP A 208 13.21 -3.33 -14.29
CA ASP A 208 12.08 -4.20 -13.99
C ASP A 208 11.03 -3.57 -13.05
N ASP A 209 11.10 -2.25 -12.78
CA ASP A 209 10.07 -1.55 -12.01
C ASP A 209 8.82 -1.34 -12.91
N VAL A 210 7.64 -1.51 -12.32
CA VAL A 210 6.37 -1.36 -13.04
C VAL A 210 5.86 0.06 -12.88
N VAL A 211 5.89 0.83 -13.96
CA VAL A 211 5.48 2.24 -14.00
C VAL A 211 3.96 2.32 -14.13
N LEU A 212 3.32 2.98 -13.17
CA LEU A 212 1.87 3.13 -13.11
C LEU A 212 1.47 4.59 -13.21
N ILE A 213 0.39 4.85 -13.93
CA ILE A 213 -0.36 6.11 -13.88
C ILE A 213 -1.73 5.87 -13.27
N LEU A 214 -2.22 6.82 -12.46
CA LEU A 214 -3.57 6.73 -11.89
C LEU A 214 -4.63 6.65 -13.01
N ASP A 215 -5.61 5.75 -12.85
CA ASP A 215 -6.76 5.66 -13.76
C ASP A 215 -7.77 6.76 -13.40
N GLY A 216 -7.99 7.68 -14.34
CA GLY A 216 -8.79 8.89 -14.13
C GLY A 216 -8.03 10.01 -13.41
N ALA A 217 -8.67 11.17 -13.32
CA ALA A 217 -8.26 12.25 -12.43
C ALA A 217 -8.88 11.99 -11.06
N TYR A 218 -8.04 11.85 -10.03
CA TYR A 218 -8.51 12.10 -8.68
C TYR A 218 -8.86 13.59 -8.59
N ASP A 219 -9.72 14.00 -7.66
CA ASP A 219 -10.12 15.39 -7.40
C ASP A 219 -8.91 16.26 -6.97
N MET A 220 -7.98 16.49 -7.91
CA MET A 220 -6.63 17.01 -7.75
C MET A 220 -6.31 17.91 -8.94
N SER A 221 -7.16 18.90 -9.16
CA SER A 221 -6.81 19.97 -10.08
C SER A 221 -5.84 20.91 -9.39
N THR A 222 -4.77 21.32 -10.08
CA THR A 222 -3.82 22.30 -9.55
C THR A 222 -3.09 23.05 -10.67
N TYR A 223 -2.41 24.12 -10.27
CA TYR A 223 -1.48 24.83 -11.13
C TYR A 223 -0.17 24.05 -11.24
N TRP A 224 0.47 24.13 -12.40
CA TRP A 224 1.86 23.71 -12.48
C TRP A 224 2.75 24.62 -11.64
N ASP A 225 2.60 25.92 -11.89
CA ASP A 225 3.19 27.02 -11.15
C ASP A 225 2.43 28.31 -11.49
N ASP A 226 2.05 29.09 -10.49
CA ASP A 226 1.33 30.37 -10.62
C ASP A 226 2.12 31.54 -10.01
N ARG A 227 3.42 31.34 -9.75
CA ARG A 227 4.31 32.43 -9.31
C ARG A 227 4.44 33.52 -10.38
N TYR A 228 4.73 34.73 -9.93
CA TYR A 228 5.07 35.86 -10.79
C TYR A 228 6.34 35.54 -11.58
N ASN A 229 6.23 35.56 -12.91
CA ASN A 229 7.33 35.37 -13.83
C ASN A 229 7.92 36.74 -14.16
N THR A 230 9.17 36.96 -13.75
CA THR A 230 9.82 38.27 -13.93
C THR A 230 10.17 38.58 -15.38
N ALA A 231 10.32 37.57 -16.23
CA ALA A 231 10.60 37.77 -17.66
C ALA A 231 9.34 38.18 -18.43
N GLU A 232 8.17 37.73 -17.98
CA GLU A 232 6.88 38.00 -18.62
C GLU A 232 6.08 39.12 -17.95
N GLU A 233 6.58 39.65 -16.83
CA GLU A 233 5.92 40.65 -15.99
C GLU A 233 4.48 40.28 -15.58
N PHE A 234 4.21 38.98 -15.43
CA PHE A 234 2.87 38.44 -15.13
C PHE A 234 2.93 37.11 -14.38
N ASN A 235 1.81 36.68 -13.79
CA ASN A 235 1.67 35.40 -13.10
C ASN A 235 1.43 34.21 -14.06
N TYR A 236 2.24 34.08 -15.12
CA TYR A 236 2.19 32.90 -15.99
C TYR A 236 2.88 31.66 -15.41
N GLY A 237 3.62 31.81 -14.31
CA GLY A 237 4.40 30.74 -13.71
C GLY A 237 5.72 30.46 -14.42
N TYR A 238 6.52 29.56 -13.83
CA TYR A 238 7.71 29.00 -14.44
C TYR A 238 7.48 27.54 -14.82
N ASN A 239 7.91 27.13 -16.01
CA ASN A 239 7.80 25.76 -16.48
C ASN A 239 8.94 24.83 -16.00
N SER A 240 9.71 25.23 -14.99
CA SER A 240 10.76 24.40 -14.38
C SER A 240 10.19 23.48 -13.31
N PHE A 241 10.05 22.18 -13.63
CA PHE A 241 9.42 21.20 -12.74
C PHE A 241 10.08 21.13 -11.35
N LYS A 242 11.42 21.06 -11.27
CA LYS A 242 12.16 20.87 -10.02
C LYS A 242 11.76 21.87 -8.92
N ILE A 243 11.53 23.13 -9.29
CA ILE A 243 11.18 24.20 -8.36
C ILE A 243 9.69 24.57 -8.37
N SER A 244 8.88 23.87 -9.17
CA SER A 244 7.45 24.18 -9.39
C SER A 244 6.58 23.89 -8.16
N ARG A 245 5.39 24.51 -8.12
CA ARG A 245 4.37 24.16 -7.10
C ARG A 245 3.82 22.75 -7.32
N MET A 246 3.79 22.27 -8.57
CA MET A 246 3.44 20.89 -8.90
C MET A 246 4.34 19.88 -8.17
N ASN A 247 5.67 20.06 -8.21
CA ASN A 247 6.59 19.16 -7.51
C ASN A 247 6.39 19.20 -5.99
N THR A 248 6.16 20.39 -5.42
CA THR A 248 5.81 20.55 -4.00
C THR A 248 4.51 19.82 -3.65
N TYR A 249 3.48 19.95 -4.49
CA TYR A 249 2.17 19.32 -4.29
C TYR A 249 2.26 17.79 -4.40
N LEU A 250 2.93 17.26 -5.43
CA LEU A 250 3.14 15.81 -5.57
C LEU A 250 3.90 15.25 -4.36
N THR A 251 4.94 15.95 -3.91
CA THR A 251 5.69 15.56 -2.71
C THR A 251 4.81 15.56 -1.45
N SER A 252 3.89 16.52 -1.29
CA SER A 252 3.01 16.56 -0.12
C SER A 252 1.99 15.42 -0.09
N ILE A 253 1.50 14.96 -1.26
CA ILE A 253 0.66 13.75 -1.35
C ILE A 253 1.39 12.54 -0.77
N TYR A 254 2.65 12.33 -1.19
CA TYR A 254 3.46 11.21 -0.72
C TYR A 254 3.78 11.33 0.78
N THR A 255 4.16 12.51 1.25
CA THR A 255 4.47 12.77 2.67
C THR A 255 3.24 12.54 3.55
N ALA A 256 2.08 13.07 3.18
CA ALA A 256 0.84 12.84 3.92
C ALA A 256 0.48 11.35 3.99
N ALA A 257 0.67 10.60 2.90
CA ALA A 257 0.49 9.15 2.91
C ALA A 257 1.52 8.43 3.81
N LYS A 258 2.78 8.87 3.82
CA LYS A 258 3.83 8.31 4.70
C LYS A 258 3.50 8.53 6.18
N GLU A 259 3.02 9.73 6.52
CA GLU A 259 2.69 10.15 7.89
C GLU A 259 1.28 9.74 8.33
N GLN A 260 0.46 9.24 7.39
CA GLN A 260 -0.97 8.97 7.57
C GLN A 260 -1.77 10.21 7.98
N ASP A 261 -1.40 11.36 7.43
CA ASP A 261 -2.06 12.64 7.69
C ASP A 261 -3.31 12.82 6.84
N THR A 262 -4.42 12.29 7.35
CA THR A 262 -5.75 12.43 6.75
C THR A 262 -6.32 13.84 6.83
N LYS A 263 -5.70 14.78 7.57
CA LYS A 263 -6.20 16.17 7.60
C LYS A 263 -5.77 16.95 6.38
N SER A 264 -4.56 16.67 5.87
CA SER A 264 -4.05 17.30 4.66
C SER A 264 -4.63 16.67 3.39
N PHE A 265 -4.90 15.36 3.41
CA PHE A 265 -5.48 14.63 2.28
C PHE A 265 -6.44 13.54 2.76
N ASP A 266 -7.72 13.65 2.40
CA ASP A 266 -8.74 12.62 2.65
C ASP A 266 -9.62 12.42 1.40
N PRO A 267 -9.64 11.23 0.77
CA PRO A 267 -8.82 10.05 1.11
C PRO A 267 -7.31 10.26 0.87
N LEU A 268 -6.49 9.48 1.56
CA LEU A 268 -5.07 9.32 1.22
C LEU A 268 -4.92 8.52 -0.07
N LEU A 269 -4.03 8.97 -0.96
CA LEU A 269 -3.75 8.25 -2.21
C LEU A 269 -3.12 6.87 -1.98
N PHE A 270 -2.28 6.73 -0.93
CA PHE A 270 -1.60 5.49 -0.59
C PHE A 270 -1.81 5.08 0.88
N SER A 271 -2.05 3.79 1.10
CA SER A 271 -1.97 3.17 2.43
C SER A 271 -0.54 2.79 2.79
N LYS A 272 -0.23 2.58 4.08
CA LYS A 272 1.08 2.04 4.52
C LYS A 272 1.48 0.77 3.76
N ASN A 273 0.53 -0.11 3.50
CA ASN A 273 0.78 -1.34 2.77
C ASN A 273 1.10 -1.10 1.29
N THR A 274 0.56 -0.03 0.68
CA THR A 274 0.90 0.31 -0.72
C THR A 274 2.28 0.96 -0.78
N MET A 275 2.59 1.84 0.18
CA MET A 275 3.85 2.58 0.26
C MET A 275 5.08 1.68 0.25
N LYS A 276 5.03 0.51 0.91
CA LYS A 276 6.17 -0.44 0.94
C LYS A 276 6.57 -0.98 -0.44
N HIS A 277 5.66 -0.93 -1.41
CA HIS A 277 5.91 -1.40 -2.78
C HIS A 277 6.39 -0.30 -3.73
N LEU A 278 6.32 0.97 -3.30
CA LEU A 278 6.78 2.08 -4.13
C LEU A 278 8.30 2.10 -4.15
N SER A 279 8.89 2.22 -5.34
CA SER A 279 10.33 2.41 -5.50
C SER A 279 10.65 3.88 -5.77
N GLY A 280 11.81 4.31 -5.28
CA GLY A 280 12.45 5.52 -5.78
C GLY A 280 12.86 5.33 -7.24
N TYR A 281 12.63 6.34 -8.05
CA TYR A 281 13.02 6.34 -9.45
C TYR A 281 13.69 7.65 -9.86
N LYS A 282 14.40 7.60 -10.97
CA LYS A 282 15.00 8.77 -11.61
C LYS A 282 13.91 9.48 -12.42
N LEU A 283 13.41 10.58 -11.92
CA LEU A 283 12.38 11.38 -12.59
C LEU A 283 13.03 12.26 -13.66
N CYS A 284 12.64 12.05 -14.91
CA CYS A 284 13.13 12.77 -16.08
C CYS A 284 12.25 14.00 -16.34
N HIS A 285 12.76 15.20 -16.08
CA HIS A 285 12.00 16.45 -16.07
C HIS A 285 12.56 17.54 -17.00
N GLY A 286 13.43 17.16 -17.93
CA GLY A 286 13.92 17.99 -19.02
C GLY A 286 12.79 18.45 -19.94
N MET A 287 13.03 19.56 -20.62
CA MET A 287 12.07 20.19 -21.52
C MET A 287 12.16 19.61 -22.92
N ARG A 288 11.06 19.73 -23.69
CA ARG A 288 10.97 19.24 -25.07
C ARG A 288 10.25 20.24 -25.98
N GLY A 289 10.68 20.34 -27.23
CA GLY A 289 10.04 21.17 -28.25
C GLY A 289 8.87 20.48 -28.94
N GLU A 290 7.94 21.28 -29.46
CA GLU A 290 6.69 20.81 -30.07
C GLU A 290 6.88 19.92 -31.31
N ASN A 291 8.04 20.05 -31.97
CA ASN A 291 8.40 19.35 -33.19
C ASN A 291 9.44 18.24 -33.02
N ASP A 292 9.94 18.01 -31.80
CA ASP A 292 10.86 16.92 -31.53
C ASP A 292 10.14 15.58 -31.71
N ALA A 293 10.77 14.62 -32.37
CA ALA A 293 10.20 13.30 -32.67
C ALA A 293 10.94 12.12 -31.98
N PHE A 294 11.89 12.42 -31.09
CA PHE A 294 12.63 11.41 -30.33
C PHE A 294 11.84 10.95 -29.10
N ASN A 295 10.98 9.95 -29.25
CA ASN A 295 10.09 9.43 -28.20
C ASN A 295 10.72 8.32 -27.36
N ASN A 296 11.93 8.52 -26.83
CA ASN A 296 12.62 7.54 -25.98
C ASN A 296 12.96 8.13 -24.60
N ASN A 297 12.28 9.21 -24.20
CA ASN A 297 12.54 9.99 -22.99
C ASN A 297 13.95 10.63 -22.92
N SER A 298 14.79 10.61 -23.96
CA SER A 298 16.16 11.15 -23.83
C SER A 298 16.19 12.65 -23.58
N LEU A 299 15.25 13.41 -24.17
CA LEU A 299 15.13 14.86 -23.97
C LEU A 299 14.61 15.17 -22.57
N GLU A 300 13.57 14.46 -22.14
CA GLU A 300 13.04 14.54 -20.78
C GLU A 300 14.11 14.10 -19.75
N CYS A 301 14.99 13.17 -20.07
CA CYS A 301 16.06 12.73 -19.16
C CYS A 301 17.34 13.59 -19.26
N SER A 302 17.33 14.69 -20.02
CA SER A 302 18.44 15.67 -20.02
C SER A 302 18.61 16.37 -18.67
N GLN A 303 17.54 16.41 -17.87
CA GLN A 303 17.54 16.83 -16.48
C GLN A 303 16.81 15.79 -15.65
N THR A 304 17.39 15.44 -14.49
CA THR A 304 16.86 14.37 -13.66
C THR A 304 16.86 14.71 -12.19
N MET A 305 15.90 14.15 -11.47
CA MET A 305 15.86 14.11 -10.01
C MET A 305 15.90 12.65 -9.55
N ASP A 306 16.91 12.31 -8.74
CA ASP A 306 17.04 10.97 -8.18
C ASP A 306 16.08 10.76 -7.01
N ASN A 307 15.71 9.49 -6.78
CA ASN A 307 14.84 9.04 -5.69
C ASN A 307 13.48 9.76 -5.59
N ALA A 308 12.91 10.17 -6.73
CA ALA A 308 11.52 10.62 -6.78
C ALA A 308 10.58 9.44 -6.45
N LYS A 309 9.50 9.71 -5.70
CA LYS A 309 8.50 8.69 -5.33
C LYS A 309 7.18 8.81 -6.08
N ILE A 310 6.95 9.98 -6.64
CA ILE A 310 5.73 10.37 -7.32
C ILE A 310 6.07 11.48 -8.33
N GLY A 311 5.41 11.45 -9.47
CA GLY A 311 5.64 12.37 -10.59
C GLY A 311 4.40 12.45 -11.47
N LEU A 312 4.60 12.90 -12.72
CA LEU A 312 3.58 12.90 -13.78
C LEU A 312 4.10 12.12 -14.99
N LEU A 313 3.21 11.83 -15.94
CA LEU A 313 3.57 11.14 -17.17
C LEU A 313 4.37 12.05 -18.10
N THR A 314 5.43 11.54 -18.73
CA THR A 314 6.16 12.31 -19.74
C THR A 314 5.38 12.39 -21.06
N LEU A 315 5.69 13.42 -21.86
CA LEU A 315 5.18 13.56 -23.21
C LEU A 315 5.57 12.38 -24.10
N SER A 316 6.82 11.90 -24.02
CA SER A 316 7.27 10.69 -24.73
C SER A 316 6.44 9.45 -24.37
N ASP A 317 6.14 9.23 -23.08
CA ASP A 317 5.34 8.07 -22.67
C ASP A 317 3.90 8.16 -23.19
N TYR A 318 3.31 9.37 -23.24
CA TYR A 318 1.99 9.57 -23.83
C TYR A 318 1.97 9.26 -25.34
N ILE A 319 2.96 9.77 -26.08
CA ILE A 319 3.11 9.52 -27.52
C ILE A 319 3.29 8.02 -27.80
N ASN A 320 4.15 7.35 -27.03
CA ASN A 320 4.43 5.92 -27.21
C ASN A 320 3.21 5.03 -26.96
N ALA A 321 2.24 5.46 -26.15
CA ALA A 321 1.02 4.71 -25.91
C ALA A 321 0.08 4.63 -27.13
N SER A 322 0.25 5.52 -28.13
CA SER A 322 -0.50 5.46 -29.38
C SER A 322 0.07 4.38 -30.32
N LEU A 323 -0.81 3.73 -31.09
CA LEU A 323 -0.44 2.89 -32.23
C LEU A 323 -0.50 3.62 -33.59
N ASP A 324 -0.98 4.86 -33.63
CA ASP A 324 -1.07 5.61 -34.89
C ASP A 324 0.33 5.97 -35.39
N GLN A 325 0.65 5.55 -36.61
CA GLN A 325 1.97 5.79 -37.22
C GLN A 325 2.26 7.28 -37.44
N SER A 326 1.21 8.11 -37.49
CA SER A 326 1.34 9.56 -37.64
C SER A 326 1.61 10.25 -36.30
N CYS A 327 1.51 9.56 -35.16
CA CYS A 327 1.85 10.11 -33.85
C CYS A 327 3.38 10.06 -33.63
N ALA A 328 4.06 11.18 -33.88
CA ALA A 328 5.50 11.28 -33.70
C ALA A 328 5.93 12.42 -32.77
N LYS A 329 5.17 13.52 -32.70
CA LYS A 329 5.51 14.73 -31.96
C LYS A 329 4.28 15.36 -31.29
N ALA A 330 4.51 16.33 -30.40
CA ALA A 330 3.44 16.95 -29.61
C ALA A 330 2.33 17.59 -30.45
N THR A 331 2.66 18.07 -31.65
CA THR A 331 1.70 18.73 -32.56
C THR A 331 0.85 17.74 -33.37
N ASP A 332 1.15 16.45 -33.33
CA ASP A 332 0.40 15.44 -34.07
C ASP A 332 -0.88 15.07 -33.31
N VAL A 333 -2.00 15.62 -33.76
CA VAL A 333 -3.33 15.33 -33.18
C VAL A 333 -3.69 13.84 -33.26
N SER A 334 -3.06 13.06 -34.14
CA SER A 334 -3.21 11.61 -34.24
C SER A 334 -2.72 10.85 -33.01
N CYS A 335 -1.96 11.48 -32.10
CA CYS A 335 -1.54 10.83 -30.86
C CYS A 335 -2.69 10.45 -29.92
N GLN A 336 -3.88 11.01 -30.12
CA GLN A 336 -5.09 10.56 -29.42
C GLN A 336 -5.62 9.21 -29.95
N ASN A 337 -5.31 8.87 -31.21
CA ASN A 337 -5.83 7.67 -31.85
C ASN A 337 -5.18 6.43 -31.26
N TYR A 338 -5.99 5.39 -31.01
CA TYR A 338 -5.54 4.11 -30.45
C TYR A 338 -4.64 4.31 -29.22
N ASN A 339 -5.02 5.22 -28.32
CA ASN A 339 -4.23 5.56 -27.15
C ASN A 339 -5.11 5.45 -25.91
N TYR A 340 -4.86 4.45 -25.07
CA TYR A 340 -5.64 4.27 -23.86
C TYR A 340 -5.46 5.39 -22.81
N LEU A 341 -4.46 6.26 -22.97
CA LEU A 341 -4.25 7.43 -22.11
C LEU A 341 -5.04 8.65 -22.60
N ALA A 342 -5.62 8.62 -23.80
CA ALA A 342 -6.55 9.63 -24.31
C ALA A 342 -7.91 9.50 -23.61
N THR A 343 -7.94 9.86 -22.33
CA THR A 343 -9.16 9.91 -21.52
C THR A 343 -9.98 11.15 -21.89
N HIS A 344 -11.30 11.02 -21.94
CA HIS A 344 -12.19 12.08 -22.47
C HIS A 344 -12.94 12.87 -21.39
N ASP A 345 -12.35 13.02 -20.21
CA ASP A 345 -13.06 13.52 -19.03
C ASP A 345 -12.64 14.96 -18.65
N SER A 346 -11.35 15.27 -18.74
CA SER A 346 -10.80 16.56 -18.32
C SER A 346 -9.42 16.82 -18.95
N ASP A 347 -8.99 18.08 -18.90
CA ASP A 347 -7.63 18.48 -19.24
C ASP A 347 -6.69 18.11 -18.08
N TRP A 348 -5.54 17.49 -18.38
CA TRP A 348 -4.59 17.04 -17.35
C TRP A 348 -3.13 17.25 -17.72
N TRP A 349 -2.32 17.54 -16.71
CA TRP A 349 -0.91 17.90 -16.85
C TRP A 349 0.01 16.73 -17.21
N LEU A 350 0.94 16.94 -18.16
CA LEU A 350 2.09 16.07 -18.43
C LEU A 350 3.35 16.61 -17.78
N LEU A 351 4.27 15.75 -17.31
CA LEU A 351 5.55 16.12 -16.68
C LEU A 351 6.43 17.06 -17.54
N THR A 352 6.28 17.00 -18.85
CA THR A 352 7.17 17.66 -19.79
C THR A 352 6.78 19.12 -20.02
N ALA A 353 7.74 20.02 -19.85
CA ALA A 353 7.61 21.43 -20.18
C ALA A 353 8.01 21.72 -21.64
N ASN A 354 7.46 22.79 -22.23
CA ASN A 354 7.80 23.23 -23.57
C ASN A 354 9.13 23.99 -23.57
N SER A 355 10.10 23.57 -24.37
CA SER A 355 11.43 24.19 -24.42
C SER A 355 11.46 25.54 -25.15
N LYS A 356 10.36 25.96 -25.79
CA LYS A 356 10.27 27.18 -26.59
C LYS A 356 10.24 28.46 -25.75
N ASN A 357 9.74 28.39 -24.52
CA ASN A 357 9.65 29.52 -23.59
C ASN A 357 9.83 29.03 -22.13
N ASN A 358 9.68 29.93 -21.16
CA ASN A 358 9.87 29.61 -19.73
C ASN A 358 8.53 29.50 -18.96
N THR A 359 7.39 29.58 -19.66
CA THR A 359 6.05 29.59 -19.07
C THR A 359 5.26 28.33 -19.38
N ASP A 360 5.47 27.71 -20.53
CA ASP A 360 4.52 26.75 -21.07
C ASP A 360 4.86 25.31 -20.70
N VAL A 361 3.80 24.56 -20.44
CA VAL A 361 3.84 23.14 -20.09
C VAL A 361 2.86 22.37 -20.96
N TYR A 362 3.21 21.14 -21.31
CA TYR A 362 2.30 20.28 -22.07
C TYR A 362 1.21 19.70 -21.17
N TYR A 363 0.03 19.56 -21.74
CA TYR A 363 -1.10 18.88 -21.15
C TYR A 363 -1.82 18.06 -22.22
N VAL A 364 -2.62 17.11 -21.78
CA VAL A 364 -3.54 16.38 -22.65
C VAL A 364 -4.92 16.94 -22.39
N SER A 365 -5.55 17.47 -23.43
CA SER A 365 -6.92 17.98 -23.32
C SER A 365 -7.92 16.84 -23.09
N SER A 366 -9.13 17.20 -22.66
CA SER A 366 -10.34 16.35 -22.59
C SER A 366 -10.72 15.67 -23.92
N SER A 367 -10.09 16.05 -25.04
CA SER A 367 -10.23 15.36 -26.32
C SER A 367 -9.11 14.34 -26.58
N GLY A 368 -8.15 14.17 -25.67
CA GLY A 368 -6.95 13.36 -25.88
C GLY A 368 -5.85 14.05 -26.71
N ILE A 369 -6.05 15.31 -27.11
CA ILE A 369 -5.06 16.03 -27.91
C ILE A 369 -4.02 16.68 -27.00
N ILE A 370 -2.74 16.52 -27.37
CA ILE A 370 -1.60 17.18 -26.72
C ILE A 370 -1.62 18.67 -27.08
N LYS A 371 -1.49 19.53 -26.08
CA LYS A 371 -1.40 20.99 -26.23
C LYS A 371 -0.39 21.55 -25.24
N SER A 372 0.00 22.81 -25.39
CA SER A 372 0.74 23.55 -24.36
C SER A 372 -0.02 24.80 -23.94
N THR A 373 0.19 25.23 -22.69
CA THR A 373 -0.36 26.46 -22.14
C THR A 373 0.51 26.93 -20.98
N TYR A 374 0.23 28.12 -20.45
CA TYR A 374 0.90 28.68 -19.28
C TYR A 374 0.83 27.73 -18.09
N ALA A 375 1.94 27.62 -17.35
CA ALA A 375 2.07 26.86 -16.10
C ALA A 375 1.03 27.27 -15.04
N SER A 376 0.51 28.50 -15.11
CA SER A 376 -0.53 29.01 -14.22
C SER A 376 -1.96 28.62 -14.61
N SER A 377 -2.14 27.78 -15.63
CA SER A 377 -3.43 27.16 -15.92
C SER A 377 -3.80 26.14 -14.84
N TYR A 378 -5.08 25.81 -14.70
CA TYR A 378 -5.56 24.91 -13.65
C TYR A 378 -6.14 23.64 -14.27
N PHE A 379 -5.45 22.52 -14.11
CA PHE A 379 -5.79 21.23 -14.71
C PHE A 379 -5.61 20.08 -13.73
N ASP A 380 -6.21 18.94 -14.07
CA ASP A 380 -6.11 17.73 -13.28
C ASP A 380 -4.69 17.15 -13.28
N ILE A 381 -4.35 16.43 -12.21
CA ILE A 381 -3.13 15.64 -12.16
C ILE A 381 -3.44 14.15 -12.21
N ARG A 382 -2.55 13.42 -12.87
CA ARG A 382 -2.54 11.97 -12.90
C ARG A 382 -1.20 11.47 -12.39
N PRO A 383 -1.10 11.17 -11.08
CA PRO A 383 0.14 10.73 -10.46
C PRO A 383 0.75 9.53 -11.17
N VAL A 384 2.07 9.58 -11.34
CA VAL A 384 2.89 8.46 -11.80
C VAL A 384 3.79 7.97 -10.68
N ILE A 385 3.77 6.65 -10.46
CA ILE A 385 4.57 5.95 -9.44
C ILE A 385 5.25 4.73 -10.06
N HIS A 386 6.31 4.26 -9.42
CA HIS A 386 7.00 3.03 -9.79
C HIS A 386 6.77 1.99 -8.70
N LEU A 387 6.29 0.81 -9.08
CA LEU A 387 6.29 -0.35 -8.19
C LEU A 387 7.63 -1.07 -8.33
N ASN A 388 8.24 -1.37 -7.19
CA ASN A 388 9.50 -2.09 -7.12
C ASN A 388 9.40 -3.45 -7.84
N SER A 389 10.45 -3.83 -8.58
CA SER A 389 10.63 -5.14 -9.24
C SER A 389 10.34 -6.37 -8.35
N LYS A 390 10.47 -6.26 -7.03
CA LYS A 390 10.17 -7.30 -6.03
C LYS A 390 8.69 -7.37 -5.62
N THR A 391 7.84 -6.52 -6.19
CA THR A 391 6.39 -6.54 -5.94
C THR A 391 5.78 -7.83 -6.49
N MET A 392 5.15 -8.61 -5.61
CA MET A 392 4.65 -9.94 -5.96
C MET A 392 3.24 -9.92 -6.54
N TYR A 393 3.06 -10.62 -7.66
CA TYR A 393 1.75 -10.87 -8.24
C TYR A 393 0.90 -11.77 -7.34
N LYS A 394 -0.36 -11.38 -7.13
CA LYS A 394 -1.35 -12.15 -6.37
C LYS A 394 -2.40 -12.80 -7.26
N SER A 395 -3.04 -12.02 -8.12
CA SER A 395 -4.15 -12.47 -8.97
C SER A 395 -4.51 -11.42 -10.03
N GLY A 396 -5.45 -11.74 -10.92
CA GLY A 396 -5.96 -10.82 -11.93
C GLY A 396 -5.34 -11.03 -13.31
N LYS A 397 -5.95 -10.40 -14.31
CA LYS A 397 -5.58 -10.53 -15.73
C LYS A 397 -5.32 -9.17 -16.40
N GLY A 398 -5.21 -8.09 -15.62
CA GLY A 398 -5.00 -6.74 -16.16
C GLY A 398 -6.23 -6.11 -16.82
N THR A 399 -7.36 -6.80 -16.93
CA THR A 399 -8.63 -6.20 -17.41
C THR A 399 -9.22 -5.26 -16.35
N LYS A 400 -10.05 -4.27 -16.73
CA LYS A 400 -10.72 -3.36 -15.77
C LYS A 400 -11.48 -4.09 -14.65
N ASN A 401 -12.18 -5.16 -15.01
CA ASN A 401 -13.00 -5.95 -14.08
C ASN A 401 -12.19 -6.97 -13.25
N LYS A 402 -11.01 -7.37 -13.73
CA LYS A 402 -10.08 -8.28 -13.06
C LYS A 402 -8.67 -7.68 -13.10
N PRO A 403 -8.46 -6.53 -12.45
CA PRO A 403 -7.16 -5.86 -12.48
C PRO A 403 -6.13 -6.74 -11.80
N TYR A 404 -4.86 -6.57 -12.16
CA TYR A 404 -3.77 -7.18 -11.43
C TYR A 404 -3.82 -6.72 -9.97
N LYS A 405 -3.61 -7.67 -9.06
CA LYS A 405 -3.51 -7.44 -7.62
C LYS A 405 -2.14 -7.87 -7.15
N ILE A 406 -1.60 -7.14 -6.20
CA ILE A 406 -0.32 -7.43 -5.55
C ILE A 406 -0.54 -8.00 -4.14
N LYS A 407 0.50 -8.59 -3.56
CA LYS A 407 0.44 -9.27 -2.25
C LYS A 407 0.49 -8.33 -1.06
#